data_AF-A0A6N0I3T7-F1
#
_entry.id   AF-A0A6N0I3T7-F1
#
_cell.length_a   1.000
_cell.length_b   1.000
_cell.length_c   1.000
_cell.angle_alpha   90.00
_cell.angle_beta   90.00
_cell.angle_gamma   90.00
#
_symmetry.space_group_name_H-M   'P 1'
#
loop_
_entity.id
_entity.type
_entity.pdbx_description
1 polymer ?
#
loop_
_entity_poly.entity_id
_entity_poly.type
_entity_poly.pdbx_seq_one_letter_code
_entity_poly.pdbx_strand_id
1 'polypeptide(L)'
;MDVGILASIFNFILLLVQIYYWGMIIYFFTSWVPTIRESKFGSFLSKIYEPFLEPFRKIIPPIGMIDISSIVALFVLVLFQYG
;
A
#
# COMPACT_ATOMS: atom_id res chain seq x y z
N MET A 1 19.77 -10.40 -23.30
CA MET A 1 19.39 -10.65 -21.88
C MET A 1 18.64 -11.97 -21.88
N ASP A 2 19.04 -12.92 -21.05
CA ASP A 2 18.41 -14.25 -21.03
C ASP A 2 16.96 -14.15 -20.51
N VAL A 3 16.06 -14.95 -21.08
CA VAL A 3 14.64 -14.99 -20.70
C VAL A 3 14.49 -15.38 -19.23
N GLY A 4 15.39 -16.22 -18.70
CA GLY A 4 15.42 -16.58 -17.28
C GLY A 4 15.72 -15.39 -16.36
N ILE A 5 16.58 -14.46 -16.79
CA ILE A 5 16.89 -13.24 -16.02
C ILE A 5 15.67 -12.32 -15.96
N LEU A 6 14.99 -12.13 -17.08
CA LEU A 6 13.77 -11.32 -17.14
C LEU A 6 12.67 -11.90 -16.23
N ALA A 7 12.46 -13.22 -16.27
CA ALA A 7 11.50 -13.88 -15.40
C ALA A 7 11.86 -13.73 -13.92
N SER A 8 13.13 -13.82 -13.57
CA SER A 8 13.61 -13.66 -12.19
C SER A 8 13.37 -12.24 -11.66
N ILE A 9 13.66 -11.22 -12.47
CA ILE A 9 13.41 -9.82 -12.11
C ILE A 9 11.91 -9.58 -11.93
N PHE A 10 11.09 -10.09 -12.84
CA PHE A 10 9.63 -9.94 -12.76
C PHE A 10 9.07 -10.58 -11.48
N ASN A 11 9.46 -11.82 -11.16
CA ASN A 11 9.03 -12.49 -9.93
C ASN A 11 9.51 -11.75 -8.68
N PHE A 12 10.72 -11.19 -8.70
CA PHE A 12 11.22 -10.37 -7.60
C PHE A 12 10.38 -9.10 -7.39
N ILE A 13 9.96 -8.43 -8.47
CA ILE A 13 9.05 -7.28 -8.39
C ILE A 13 7.71 -7.70 -7.80
N LEU A 14 7.13 -8.81 -8.25
CA LEU A 14 5.87 -9.33 -7.71
C LEU A 14 5.96 -9.64 -6.21
N LEU A 15 7.08 -10.21 -5.75
CA LEU A 15 7.36 -10.42 -4.33
C LEU A 15 7.37 -9.11 -3.54
N LEU A 16 8.05 -8.08 -4.06
CA LEU A 16 8.09 -6.76 -3.41
C LEU A 16 6.69 -6.13 -3.32
N VAL A 17 5.90 -6.23 -4.39
CA VAL A 17 4.51 -5.74 -4.41
C VAL A 17 3.65 -6.52 -3.41
N GLN A 18 3.87 -7.83 -3.26
CA GLN A 18 3.17 -8.64 -2.26
C GLN A 18 3.48 -8.21 -0.83
N ILE A 19 4.75 -7.91 -0.52
CA ILE A 19 5.15 -7.37 0.78
C ILE A 19 4.51 -5.99 1.01
N TYR A 20 4.53 -5.14 -0.02
CA TYR A 20 3.92 -3.81 0.04
C TYR A 20 2.39 -3.89 0.27
N TYR A 21 1.71 -4.83 -0.38
CA TYR A 21 0.27 -5.08 -0.20
C TYR A 21 -0.08 -5.44 1.25
N TRP A 22 0.62 -6.42 1.84
CA TRP A 22 0.37 -6.80 3.24
C TRP A 22 0.70 -5.67 4.22
N GLY A 23 1.77 -4.90 3.96
CA GLY A 23 2.10 -3.74 4.77
C GLY A 23 1.08 -2.61 4.64
N MET A 24 0.46 -2.41 3.47
CA MET A 24 -0.65 -1.47 3.27
C MET A 24 -1.91 -1.89 4.03
N ILE A 25 -2.21 -3.19 4.15
CA ILE A 25 -3.28 -3.68 5.02
C ILE A 25 -3.01 -3.30 6.48
N ILE A 26 -1.78 -3.50 6.96
CA ILE A 26 -1.40 -3.09 8.32
C ILE A 26 -1.60 -1.58 8.48
N TYR A 27 -1.12 -0.79 7.50
CA TYR A 27 -1.25 0.67 7.53
C TYR A 27 -2.71 1.13 7.53
N PHE A 28 -3.56 0.50 6.73
CA PHE A 28 -4.99 0.75 6.70
C PHE A 28 -5.62 0.63 8.10
N PHE A 29 -5.32 -0.42 8.86
CA PHE A 29 -5.82 -0.58 10.22
C PHE A 29 -5.28 0.47 11.19
N THR A 30 -4.08 1.02 10.96
CA THR A 30 -3.59 2.14 11.79
C THR A 30 -4.45 3.39 11.67
N SER A 31 -5.18 3.57 10.56
CA SER A 31 -6.11 4.70 10.42
C SER A 31 -7.26 4.66 11.42
N TRP A 32 -7.68 3.47 11.83
CA TRP A 32 -8.81 3.29 12.75
C TRP A 32 -8.45 3.61 14.21
N VAL A 33 -7.15 3.62 14.55
CA VAL A 33 -6.65 3.85 15.90
C VAL A 33 -5.63 4.99 15.89
N PRO A 34 -6.05 6.24 16.18
CA PRO A 34 -5.20 7.44 16.08
C PRO A 34 -3.86 7.32 16.82
N THR A 35 -3.86 6.74 18.02
CA THR A 35 -2.64 6.54 18.83
C THR A 35 -1.59 5.69 18.11
N ILE A 36 -2.00 4.73 17.28
CA ILE A 36 -1.06 3.92 16.48
C ILE A 36 -0.55 4.74 15.30
N ARG A 37 -1.41 5.51 14.64
CA ARG A 37 -1.03 6.37 13.51
C ARG A 37 0.00 7.44 13.90
N GLU A 38 -0.14 8.00 15.11
CA GLU A 38 0.76 9.01 15.66
C GLU A 38 2.05 8.42 16.26
N SER A 39 2.12 7.10 16.46
CA SER A 39 3.31 6.44 16.98
C SER A 39 4.49 6.48 16.00
N LYS A 40 5.71 6.17 16.49
CA LYS A 40 6.89 6.00 15.62
C LYS A 40 6.67 4.96 14.51
N PHE A 41 5.93 3.90 14.81
CA PHE A 41 5.59 2.87 13.84
C PHE A 41 4.63 3.41 12.77
N GLY A 42 3.56 4.10 13.17
CA GLY A 42 2.61 4.73 12.25
C GLY A 42 3.26 5.80 11.35
N SER A 43 4.14 6.62 11.92
CA SER A 43 4.93 7.62 11.18
C SER A 43 5.92 7.00 10.20
N PHE A 44 6.49 5.83 10.52
CA PHE A 44 7.32 5.09 9.58
C PHE A 44 6.49 4.57 8.40
N LEU A 45 5.34 3.94 8.68
CA LEU A 45 4.46 3.44 7.63
C LEU A 45 3.91 4.58 6.76
N SER A 46 3.57 5.74 7.35
CA SER A 46 3.04 6.86 6.57
C SER A 46 4.04 7.34 5.52
N LYS A 47 5.34 7.38 5.81
CA LYS A 47 6.37 7.73 4.83
C LYS A 47 6.43 6.76 3.64
N ILE A 48 6.01 5.52 3.82
CA ILE A 48 6.01 4.47 2.78
C ILE A 48 4.74 4.51 1.96
N TYR A 49 3.58 4.68 2.62
CA TYR A 49 2.27 4.49 1.98
C TYR A 49 1.58 5.79 1.57
N GLU A 50 1.84 6.92 2.25
CA GLU A 50 1.20 8.19 1.91
C GLU A 50 1.48 8.67 0.49
N PRO A 51 2.71 8.58 -0.06
CA PRO A 51 2.95 8.99 -1.45
C PRO A 51 2.10 8.22 -2.47
N PHE A 52 1.79 6.94 -2.20
CA PHE A 52 0.91 6.15 -3.04
C PHE A 52 -0.56 6.46 -2.79
N LEU A 53 -0.95 6.76 -1.54
CA LEU A 53 -2.35 7.04 -1.15
C LEU A 53 -2.81 8.46 -1.52
N GLU A 54 -1.92 9.44 -1.55
CA GLU A 54 -2.25 10.84 -1.82
C GLU A 54 -3.09 11.04 -3.10
N PRO A 55 -2.75 10.44 -4.26
CA PRO A 55 -3.58 10.50 -5.46
C PRO A 55 -5.00 9.96 -5.24
N PHE A 56 -5.15 8.86 -4.50
CA PHE A 56 -6.45 8.26 -4.22
C PHE A 56 -7.29 9.15 -3.30
N ARG A 57 -6.67 9.78 -2.29
CA ARG A 57 -7.35 10.68 -1.34
C ARG A 57 -7.88 11.96 -1.98
N LYS A 58 -7.26 12.41 -3.09
CA LYS A 58 -7.78 13.53 -3.89
C LYS A 58 -9.11 13.20 -4.56
N ILE A 59 -9.37 11.91 -4.83
CA ILE A 59 -10.60 11.43 -5.47
C ILE A 59 -11.61 10.98 -4.42
N ILE A 60 -11.16 10.26 -3.40
CA ILE A 60 -11.99 9.66 -2.35
C ILE A 60 -11.41 10.07 -0.99
N PRO A 61 -11.89 11.19 -0.41
CA PRO A 61 -11.40 11.66 0.88
C PRO A 61 -11.76 10.69 2.01
N PRO A 62 -11.00 10.69 3.12
CA PRO A 62 -11.33 9.89 4.31
C PRO A 62 -12.70 10.25 4.89
N ILE A 63 -13.38 9.26 5.47
CA ILE A 63 -14.64 9.45 6.18
C ILE A 63 -14.35 9.35 7.67
N GLY A 64 -14.34 10.51 8.35
CA GLY A 64 -13.91 10.58 9.75
C GLY A 64 -12.46 10.13 9.90
N MET A 65 -12.22 9.09 10.73
CA MET A 65 -10.88 8.52 10.95
C MET A 65 -10.54 7.39 9.96
N ILE A 66 -11.51 6.88 9.21
CA ILE A 66 -11.33 5.69 8.36
C ILE A 66 -10.80 6.11 6.99
N ASP A 67 -9.65 5.55 6.62
CA ASP A 67 -9.05 5.77 5.30
C ASP A 67 -9.65 4.83 4.24
N ILE A 68 -10.70 5.31 3.56
CA ILE A 68 -11.33 4.58 2.44
C ILE A 68 -10.41 4.50 1.22
N SER A 69 -9.50 5.47 1.04
CA SER A 69 -8.58 5.49 -0.11
C SER A 69 -7.64 4.28 -0.12
N SER A 70 -7.30 3.75 1.06
CA SER A 70 -6.50 2.53 1.21
C SER A 70 -7.17 1.30 0.63
N ILE A 71 -8.50 1.20 0.67
CA ILE A 71 -9.23 0.08 0.07
C ILE A 71 -9.07 0.09 -1.45
N VAL A 72 -9.21 1.26 -2.07
CA VAL A 72 -9.04 1.41 -3.52
C VAL A 72 -7.59 1.15 -3.93
N ALA A 73 -6.63 1.64 -3.16
CA ALA A 73 -5.22 1.35 -3.36
C ALA A 73 -4.91 -0.16 -3.29
N LEU A 74 -5.50 -0.88 -2.34
CA LEU A 74 -5.38 -2.35 -2.24
C LEU A 74 -5.96 -3.06 -3.46
N PHE A 75 -7.11 -2.62 -3.97
CA PHE A 75 -7.66 -3.16 -5.22
C PHE A 75 -6.72 -2.94 -6.41
N VAL A 76 -6.12 -1.74 -6.52
CA VAL A 76 -5.14 -1.46 -7.58
C VAL A 76 -3.91 -2.38 -7.48
N LEU A 77 -3.42 -2.63 -6.26
CA LEU A 77 -2.29 -3.56 -6.06
C LEU A 77 -2.65 -5.00 -6.46
N VAL A 78 -3.85 -5.47 -6.13
CA VAL A 78 -4.35 -6.78 -6.58
C VAL A 78 -4.42 -6.83 -8.11
N LEU A 79 -5.01 -5.82 -8.75
CA LEU A 79 -5.09 -5.77 -10.21
C LEU A 79 -3.70 -5.75 -10.86
N PHE A 80 -2.72 -5.07 -10.27
CA PHE A 80 -1.34 -5.07 -10.75
C PHE A 80 -0.67 -6.46 -10.65
N GLN A 81 -1.00 -7.25 -9.62
CA GLN A 81 -0.41 -8.57 -9.40
C GLN A 81 -0.98 -9.67 -10.30
N TYR A 82 -2.26 -9.57 -10.64
CA TYR A 82 -2.99 -10.61 -11.39
C TYR A 82 -3.33 -10.23 -12.83
N GLY A 83 -3.17 -8.95 -13.20
CA GLY A 83 -3.46 -8.41 -14.53
C GLY A 83 -2.34 -8.55 -15.54
#